data_AF-A0A285RIX8-F1
#
_entry.id   AF-A0A285RIX8-F1
#
_cell.length_a   1.000
_cell.length_b   1.000
_cell.length_c   1.000
_cell.angle_alpha   90.00
_cell.angle_beta   90.00
_cell.angle_gamma   90.00
#
_symmetry.space_group_name_H-M   'P 1'
#
loop_
_entity.id
_entity.type
_entity.pdbx_description
1 polymer ?
#
loop_
_entity_poly.entity_id
_entity_poly.type
_entity_poly.pdbx_seq_one_letter_code
_entity_poly.pdbx_strand_id
1 'polypeptide(L)' 'MAYVISDDCIACGTCIDECPVGAISEGDIYHIDPETCTECGTCADVCPSEAIHPGE' A
#
# COMPACT_ATOMS: atom_id res chain seq x y z
N MET A 1 -5.70 -4.60 11.28
CA MET A 1 -4.56 -3.65 11.29
C MET A 1 -4.31 -3.23 9.87
N ALA A 2 -3.94 -1.97 9.62
CA ALA A 2 -3.70 -1.51 8.26
C ALA A 2 -2.48 -2.18 7.62
N TYR A 3 -2.47 -2.29 6.30
CA TYR A 3 -1.25 -2.65 5.58
C TYR A 3 -0.22 -1.52 5.66
N VAL A 4 1.05 -1.87 5.60
CA VAL A 4 2.19 -0.94 5.64
C VAL A 4 3.09 -1.17 4.42
N ILE A 5 3.73 -0.10 3.95
CA ILE A 5 4.67 -0.11 2.83
C ILE A 5 6.09 0.03 3.41
N SER A 6 6.99 -0.86 3.04
CA SER A 6 8.40 -0.84 3.45
C SER A 6 9.27 0.02 2.52
N ASP A 7 10.53 0.21 2.91
CA ASP A 7 11.56 0.88 2.11
C ASP A 7 11.92 0.16 0.79
N ASP A 8 11.43 -1.07 0.57
CA ASP A 8 11.55 -1.80 -0.71
C ASP A 8 10.60 -1.26 -1.80
N CYS A 9 9.77 -0.25 -1.47
CA CYS A 9 8.90 0.40 -2.43
C CYS A 9 9.70 1.12 -3.51
N ILE A 10 9.46 0.75 -4.77
CA ILE A 10 10.11 1.36 -5.95
C ILE A 10 9.30 2.51 -6.56
N ALA A 11 8.33 3.06 -5.83
CA ALA A 11 7.44 4.14 -6.27
C ALA A 11 6.76 3.91 -7.64
N CYS A 12 6.36 2.67 -7.95
CA CYS A 12 5.78 2.33 -9.27
C CYS A 12 4.32 2.77 -9.47
N GLY A 13 3.57 3.05 -8.39
CA GLY A 13 2.18 3.51 -8.45
C GLY A 13 1.10 2.44 -8.65
N THR A 14 1.44 1.18 -8.87
CA THR A 14 0.40 0.13 -9.09
C THR A 14 -0.58 0.00 -7.91
N CYS A 15 -0.11 0.19 -6.67
CA CYS A 15 -0.97 0.03 -5.49
C CYS A 15 -2.02 1.13 -5.34
N ILE A 16 -1.75 2.37 -5.78
CA ILE A 16 -2.67 3.50 -5.57
C ILE A 16 -3.93 3.38 -6.44
N ASP A 17 -3.79 2.91 -7.68
CA ASP A 17 -4.92 2.68 -8.60
C ASP A 17 -5.80 1.51 -8.15
N GLU A 18 -5.20 0.50 -7.54
CA GLU A 18 -5.89 -0.73 -7.13
C GLU A 18 -6.54 -0.63 -5.73
N CYS A 19 -6.29 0.46 -4.98
CA CYS A 19 -6.88 0.62 -3.66
C CYS A 19 -8.36 1.04 -3.74
N PRO A 20 -9.33 0.17 -3.38
CA PRO A 20 -10.75 0.44 -3.59
C PRO A 20 -11.32 1.56 -2.69
N VAL A 21 -10.60 1.90 -1.63
CA VAL A 21 -10.98 2.91 -0.64
C VAL A 21 -10.10 4.16 -0.71
N GLY A 22 -9.14 4.23 -1.63
CA GLY A 22 -8.26 5.37 -1.78
C GLY A 22 -7.38 5.65 -0.55
N ALA A 23 -7.00 4.60 0.19
CA ALA A 23 -6.19 4.73 1.41
C ALA A 23 -4.69 5.00 1.13
N ILE A 24 -4.27 5.14 -0.13
CA ILE A 24 -2.85 5.23 -0.50
C ILE A 24 -2.53 6.63 -1.04
N SER A 25 -1.44 7.22 -0.57
CA SER A 25 -0.93 8.52 -1.00
C SER A 25 0.49 8.42 -1.55
N GLU A 26 0.82 9.29 -2.50
CA GLU A 26 2.14 9.39 -3.13
C GLU A 26 3.14 10.14 -2.22
N GLY A 27 4.42 9.75 -2.29
CA GLY A 27 5.54 10.32 -1.53
C GLY A 27 6.88 9.82 -2.11
N ASP A 28 7.99 9.97 -1.38
CA ASP A 28 9.28 9.35 -1.74
C ASP A 28 9.13 7.82 -1.91
N ILE A 29 8.33 7.22 -1.04
CA ILE A 29 7.65 5.94 -1.23
C ILE A 29 6.14 6.15 -1.04
N TYR A 30 5.33 5.21 -1.52
CA TYR A 30 3.90 5.28 -1.26
C TYR A 30 3.60 5.02 0.21
N HIS A 31 2.55 5.65 0.74
CA HIS A 31 2.12 5.50 2.13
C HIS A 31 0.65 5.07 2.20
N ILE A 32 0.34 4.15 3.11
CA ILE A 32 -1.02 3.70 3.40
C ILE A 32 -1.50 4.43 4.66
N ASP A 33 -2.65 5.09 4.54
CA ASP A 33 -3.37 5.70 5.65
C ASP A 33 -4.08 4.62 6.48
N PRO A 34 -3.72 4.44 7.76
CA PRO A 34 -4.26 3.37 8.58
C PRO A 34 -5.71 3.60 9.01
N GLU A 35 -6.19 4.84 8.98
CA GLU A 35 -7.58 5.17 9.33
C GLU A 35 -8.56 4.82 8.20
N THR A 36 -8.09 4.87 6.95
CA THR A 36 -8.88 4.57 5.75
C THR A 36 -8.71 3.12 5.28
N CYS A 37 -7.59 2.46 5.59
CA CYS A 37 -7.30 1.10 5.16
C CYS A 37 -8.31 0.08 5.73
N THR A 38 -8.92 -0.71 4.84
CA THR A 38 -9.89 -1.76 5.20
C THR A 38 -9.30 -3.17 5.18
N GLU A 39 -7.97 -3.29 5.22
CA GLU A 39 -7.26 -4.57 5.30
C GLU A 39 -7.61 -5.59 4.18
N CYS A 40 -8.05 -5.11 3.01
CA CYS A 40 -8.49 -5.95 1.89
C CYS A 40 -7.37 -6.73 1.18
N GLY A 41 -6.11 -6.30 1.29
CA GLY A 41 -4.95 -6.99 0.72
C GLY A 41 -4.64 -6.74 -0.76
N THR A 42 -5.54 -6.09 -1.51
CA THR A 42 -5.37 -5.87 -2.96
C THR A 42 -4.05 -5.18 -3.33
N CYS A 43 -3.64 -4.17 -2.55
CA CYS A 43 -2.37 -3.47 -2.79
C CYS A 43 -1.14 -4.40 -2.65
N ALA A 44 -1.18 -5.37 -1.75
CA ALA A 44 -0.09 -6.32 -1.55
C ALA A 44 -0.01 -7.35 -2.69
N ASP A 45 -1.15 -7.86 -3.16
CA ASP A 45 -1.21 -8.81 -4.28
C ASP A 45 -0.64 -8.24 -5.60
N VAL A 46 -0.81 -6.93 -5.83
CA VAL A 46 -0.36 -6.26 -7.06
C VAL A 46 1.03 -5.63 -6.95
N CYS A 47 1.65 -5.63 -5.76
CA CYS A 47 2.93 -4.97 -5.55
C CYS A 47 4.08 -5.77 -6.23
N PRO A 48 4.72 -5.23 -7.28
CA PRO A 48 5.75 -5.97 -8.02
C PRO A 48 7.07 -6.12 -7.26
N SER A 49 7.30 -5.29 -6.24
CA SER A 49 8.47 -5.38 -5.36
C SER A 49 8.16 -6.07 -4.03
N GLU A 50 6.95 -6.61 -3.87
CA GLU A 50 6.49 -7.29 -2.66
C GLU A 50 6.67 -6.45 -1.38
N ALA A 51 6.70 -5.12 -1.49
CA ALA A 51 7.03 -4.20 -0.40
C ALA A 51 5.87 -3.88 0.57
N ILE A 52 4.74 -4.58 0.45
CA ILE A 52 3.51 -4.27 1.21
C ILE A 52 3.12 -5.46 2.06
N HIS A 53 2.95 -5.23 3.37
CA HIS A 53 2.70 -6.28 4.36
C HIS A 53 1.61 -5.86 5.35
N PRO A 54 0.89 -6.81 5.98
CA PRO A 54 -0.01 -6.47 7.08
C PRO A 54 0.79 -5.84 8.24
N GLY A 55 0.37 -4.67 8.71
CA GLY A 55 0.99 -3.99 9.85
C GLY A 55 0.67 -4.69 11.18
N GLU A 56 1.61 -4.61 12.11
CA GLU A 56 1.53 -5.15 13.48
C GLU A 56 0.78 -4.22 14.45
#